data_AF-A0A5T9SM41-F1
#
_entry.id   AF-A0A5T9SM41-F1
#
_cell.length_a   1.000
_cell.length_b   1.000
_cell.length_c   1.000
_cell.angle_alpha   90.00
_cell.angle_beta   90.00
_cell.angle_gamma   90.00
#
_symmetry.space_group_name_H-M   'P 1'
#
loop_
_entity.id
_entity.type
_entity.pdbx_description
1 polymer ?
#
loop_
_entity_poly.entity_id
_entity_poly.type
_entity_poly.pdbx_seq_one_letter_code
_entity_poly.pdbx_strand_id
1 'polypeptide(L)'
;MSINDKPTPEQEEVIQSNDTVDDVPMPDELTVLKQRAKLMNISFSNNISLEKLRQKIADAQEGKASEPEQEEPEVNPLEDKKQAPVKETEAQMRQRIRLEQTRLIRVRIQNLDPKKKDLPGEIITVANEYMGTIRKFVPFGEATDNGYHIPYCIYEFLKNRKFLNIRVSNKGKKIEQAWVREFAIEELPPLTQEDLDKLAAAQTASGSLNND
;
A
#
# COMPACT_ATOMS: atom_id res chain seq x y z
N MET A 1 -49.44 28.93 50.32
CA MET A 1 -49.69 30.02 49.35
C MET A 1 -48.39 30.82 49.31
N SER A 2 -47.53 30.82 48.28
CA SER A 2 -47.62 30.62 46.82
C SER A 2 -47.61 31.94 46.04
N ILE A 3 -46.67 32.03 45.08
CA ILE A 3 -46.54 33.01 43.98
C ILE A 3 -45.78 34.33 44.28
N ASN A 4 -45.02 34.72 43.25
CA ASN A 4 -44.22 35.93 42.97
C ASN A 4 -45.02 37.26 43.18
N ASP A 5 -44.43 38.46 43.20
CA ASP A 5 -43.42 38.97 42.24
C ASP A 5 -42.58 40.19 42.72
N LYS A 6 -41.63 40.60 41.87
CA LYS A 6 -40.84 41.86 41.86
C LYS A 6 -41.70 43.02 41.27
N PRO A 7 -41.23 44.30 41.10
CA PRO A 7 -39.86 44.86 41.26
C PRO A 7 -39.73 46.23 41.97
N THR A 8 -38.49 46.69 42.17
CA THR A 8 -38.01 48.10 42.38
C THR A 8 -36.46 48.06 42.50
N PRO A 9 -35.70 49.19 42.45
CA PRO A 9 -36.04 50.58 42.09
C PRO A 9 -35.05 51.26 41.08
N GLU A 10 -35.26 52.58 40.82
CA GLU A 10 -34.33 53.70 40.45
C GLU A 10 -33.05 53.48 39.58
N GLN A 11 -32.74 54.27 38.54
CA GLN A 11 -32.41 55.73 38.43
C GLN A 11 -31.04 56.10 39.07
N GLU A 12 -29.96 56.43 38.33
CA GLU A 12 -29.59 57.68 37.58
C GLU A 12 -28.88 58.75 38.47
N GLU A 13 -27.78 59.43 38.10
CA GLU A 13 -26.90 59.37 36.91
C GLU A 13 -25.52 58.67 37.16
N VAL A 14 -24.27 59.22 37.17
CA VAL A 14 -23.70 60.60 37.10
C VAL A 14 -22.39 60.67 36.26
N ILE A 15 -22.15 61.84 35.67
CA ILE A 15 -21.11 62.33 34.73
C ILE A 15 -19.67 62.43 35.32
N GLN A 16 -18.61 62.04 34.57
CA GLN A 16 -17.47 62.93 34.16
C GLN A 16 -16.36 62.24 33.34
N SER A 17 -15.52 63.05 32.69
CA SER A 17 -14.62 62.71 31.57
C SER A 17 -13.13 62.72 31.93
N ASN A 18 -12.31 61.97 31.18
CA ASN A 18 -11.07 62.50 30.61
C ASN A 18 -10.53 61.59 29.49
N ASP A 19 -9.87 62.18 28.50
CA ASP A 19 -9.15 61.45 27.46
C ASP A 19 -7.83 60.88 28.00
N THR A 20 -7.58 59.61 27.72
CA THR A 20 -6.24 59.03 27.64
C THR A 20 -6.11 58.27 26.33
N VAL A 21 -5.49 58.91 25.34
CA VAL A 21 -5.03 58.27 24.11
C VAL A 21 -3.80 57.40 24.45
N ASP A 22 -3.42 56.49 23.56
CA ASP A 22 -2.22 55.65 23.61
C ASP A 22 -2.15 54.59 24.73
N ASP A 23 -2.81 53.44 24.50
CA ASP A 23 -2.05 52.21 24.16
C ASP A 23 -2.97 51.19 23.45
N VAL A 24 -3.02 51.27 22.11
CA VAL A 24 -3.64 50.21 21.29
C VAL A 24 -2.53 49.26 20.86
N PRO A 25 -2.50 47.99 21.33
CA PRO A 25 -1.45 47.05 20.96
C PRO A 25 -1.50 46.82 19.44
N MET A 26 -0.52 47.36 18.73
CA MET A 26 -0.51 47.40 17.27
C MET A 26 -0.59 45.96 16.71
N PRO A 27 -1.66 45.60 15.99
CA PRO A 27 -1.89 44.21 15.60
C PRO A 27 -0.81 43.74 14.63
N ASP A 28 -0.15 42.63 14.98
CA ASP A 28 0.88 41.99 14.18
C ASP A 28 0.46 41.88 12.70
N GLU A 29 1.36 42.23 11.77
CA GLU A 29 1.09 42.35 10.34
C GLU A 29 0.42 41.09 9.77
N LEU A 30 0.82 39.92 10.28
CA LEU A 30 0.28 38.62 9.88
C LEU A 30 -1.20 38.49 10.24
N THR A 31 -1.62 39.00 11.40
CA THR A 31 -3.02 38.98 11.85
C THR A 31 -3.90 39.90 10.99
N VAL A 32 -3.42 41.10 10.67
CA VAL A 32 -4.12 42.08 9.81
C VAL A 32 -4.30 41.51 8.40
N LEU A 33 -3.25 40.89 7.84
CA LEU A 33 -3.31 40.24 6.54
C LEU A 33 -4.26 39.03 6.54
N LYS A 34 -4.28 38.21 7.61
CA LYS A 34 -5.24 37.10 7.76
C LYS A 34 -6.70 37.59 7.88
N GLN A 35 -6.94 38.74 8.50
CA GLN A 35 -8.27 39.37 8.53
C GLN A 35 -8.67 39.90 7.15
N ARG A 36 -7.78 40.62 6.45
CA ARG A 36 -7.99 41.12 5.09
C ARG A 36 -8.29 39.99 4.10
N ALA A 37 -7.53 38.90 4.14
CA ALA A 37 -7.77 37.72 3.33
C ALA A 37 -9.14 37.09 3.59
N LYS A 38 -9.59 36.99 4.86
CA LYS A 38 -10.94 36.52 5.19
C LYS A 38 -12.04 37.43 4.65
N LEU A 39 -11.89 38.75 4.77
CA LEU A 39 -12.84 39.72 4.20
C LEU A 39 -12.92 39.64 2.67
N MET A 40 -11.84 39.20 2.01
CA MET A 40 -11.77 38.97 0.57
C MET A 40 -12.09 37.50 0.17
N ASN A 41 -12.53 36.65 1.12
CA ASN A 41 -12.77 35.21 0.93
C ASN A 41 -11.58 34.40 0.35
N ILE A 42 -10.35 34.88 0.55
CA ILE A 42 -9.12 34.22 0.07
C ILE A 42 -8.75 33.07 1.01
N SER A 43 -8.62 31.86 0.47
CA SER A 43 -8.20 30.68 1.23
C SER A 43 -6.68 30.65 1.46
N PHE A 44 -6.27 30.43 2.71
CA PHE A 44 -4.87 30.33 3.14
C PHE A 44 -4.66 29.22 4.18
N SER A 45 -3.45 28.66 4.22
CA SER A 45 -3.07 27.64 5.21
C SER A 45 -2.73 28.28 6.57
N ASN A 46 -2.93 27.55 7.66
CA ASN A 46 -2.78 28.10 9.02
C ASN A 46 -1.37 28.71 9.26
N ASN A 47 -0.34 28.06 8.71
CA ASN A 47 1.07 28.43 8.84
C ASN A 47 1.63 29.08 7.55
N ILE A 48 0.82 29.87 6.83
CA ILE A 48 1.30 30.66 5.67
C ILE A 48 2.30 31.75 6.09
N SER A 49 3.33 32.00 5.25
CA SER A 49 4.28 33.09 5.46
C SER A 49 3.72 34.45 5.05
N LEU A 50 4.24 35.52 5.65
CA LEU A 50 3.83 36.91 5.41
C LEU A 50 3.84 37.27 3.91
N GLU A 51 4.93 36.94 3.22
CA GLU A 51 5.14 37.25 1.80
C GLU A 51 4.10 36.59 0.89
N LYS A 52 3.87 35.28 1.07
CA LYS A 52 2.88 34.52 0.28
C LYS A 52 1.45 34.96 0.56
N LEU A 53 1.16 35.45 1.77
CA LEU A 53 -0.14 36.03 2.11
C LEU A 53 -0.30 37.45 1.53
N ARG A 54 0.75 38.28 1.54
CA ARG A 54 0.78 39.59 0.86
C ARG A 54 0.55 39.44 -0.65
N GLN A 55 1.26 38.52 -1.30
CA GLN A 55 1.16 38.26 -2.74
C GLN A 55 -0.28 37.88 -3.12
N LYS A 56 -0.85 36.82 -2.50
CA LYS A 56 -2.24 36.40 -2.76
C LYS A 56 -3.29 37.49 -2.56
N ILE A 57 -3.07 38.42 -1.62
CA ILE A 57 -3.96 39.58 -1.43
C ILE A 57 -3.77 40.61 -2.54
N ALA A 58 -2.54 40.87 -3.00
CA ALA A 58 -2.28 41.75 -4.13
C ALA A 58 -2.87 41.19 -5.44
N ASP A 59 -2.64 39.91 -5.74
CA ASP A 59 -3.17 39.23 -6.94
C ASP A 59 -4.70 39.36 -7.01
N ALA A 60 -5.39 39.06 -5.90
CA ALA A 60 -6.85 39.19 -5.78
C ALA A 60 -7.35 40.65 -5.83
N GLN A 61 -6.52 41.63 -5.44
CA GLN A 61 -6.88 43.05 -5.52
C GLN A 61 -6.62 43.68 -6.89
N GLU A 62 -5.67 43.19 -7.68
CA GLU A 62 -5.40 43.67 -9.03
C GLU A 62 -6.45 43.22 -10.06
N GLY A 63 -7.47 42.44 -9.64
CA GLY A 63 -8.48 41.91 -10.55
C GLY A 63 -7.97 40.81 -11.47
N LYS A 64 -6.70 40.40 -11.30
CA LYS A 64 -6.18 39.14 -11.83
C LYS A 64 -6.84 38.00 -11.08
N ALA A 65 -8.00 37.58 -11.57
CA ALA A 65 -8.46 36.23 -11.35
C ALA A 65 -7.39 35.30 -11.94
N SER A 66 -6.44 34.87 -11.11
CA SER A 66 -5.70 33.65 -11.37
C SER A 66 -6.75 32.55 -11.46
N GLU A 67 -7.09 32.15 -12.69
CA GLU A 67 -7.50 30.78 -12.94
C GLU A 67 -6.51 29.86 -12.21
N PRO A 68 -6.96 28.73 -11.64
CA PRO A 68 -6.03 27.83 -10.99
C PRO A 68 -5.06 27.31 -12.06
N GLU A 69 -3.87 27.93 -12.14
CA GLU A 69 -2.73 27.35 -12.83
C GLU A 69 -2.56 25.97 -12.25
N GLN A 70 -2.88 24.99 -13.08
CA GLN A 70 -2.54 23.61 -12.85
C GLN A 70 -1.03 23.54 -13.08
N GLU A 71 -0.27 23.99 -12.07
CA GLU A 71 1.07 23.46 -11.83
C GLU A 71 0.90 21.95 -11.80
N GLU A 72 1.14 21.31 -12.94
CA GLU A 72 1.30 19.86 -13.00
C GLU A 72 2.37 19.53 -11.95
N PRO A 73 2.06 18.76 -10.90
CA PRO A 73 3.06 18.44 -9.92
C PRO A 73 4.10 17.57 -10.63
N GLU A 74 5.27 18.15 -10.95
CA GLU A 74 6.44 17.38 -11.37
C GLU A 74 6.77 16.39 -10.27
N VAL A 75 6.25 15.17 -10.43
CA VAL A 75 6.32 14.07 -9.47
C VAL A 75 7.73 13.49 -9.48
N ASN A 76 8.67 14.25 -8.92
CA ASN A 76 10.03 13.81 -8.59
C ASN A 76 9.97 12.44 -7.88
N PRO A 77 10.31 11.32 -8.55
CA PRO A 77 9.90 9.99 -8.07
C PRO A 77 10.69 9.45 -6.87
N LEU A 78 11.56 10.27 -6.27
CA LEU A 78 12.56 9.84 -5.27
C LEU A 78 12.46 10.56 -3.91
N GLU A 79 11.50 11.47 -3.69
CA GLU A 79 11.31 12.03 -2.35
C GLU A 79 10.49 11.10 -1.46
N ASP A 80 11.18 10.36 -0.59
CA ASP A 80 10.65 9.48 0.46
C ASP A 80 9.78 10.25 1.49
N LYS A 81 8.56 10.58 1.09
CA LYS A 81 7.51 11.05 2.00
C LYS A 81 7.12 9.91 2.92
N LYS A 82 7.78 9.84 4.08
CA LYS A 82 7.40 9.02 5.25
C LYS A 82 6.03 9.44 5.76
N GLN A 83 4.99 8.94 5.10
CA GLN A 83 3.60 9.16 5.48
C GLN A 83 3.33 8.50 6.83
N ALA A 84 2.62 9.20 7.71
CA ALA A 84 2.01 8.60 8.90
C ALA A 84 1.06 7.46 8.46
N PRO A 85 0.80 6.45 9.30
CA PRO A 85 0.05 5.25 8.90
C PRO A 85 -1.42 5.57 8.62
N VAL A 86 -1.70 5.95 7.37
CA VAL A 86 -3.04 5.89 6.78
C VAL A 86 -3.49 4.44 6.87
N LYS A 87 -4.65 4.20 7.48
CA LYS A 87 -5.26 2.86 7.49
C LYS A 87 -5.52 2.47 6.04
N GLU A 88 -4.84 1.43 5.56
CA GLU A 88 -5.02 0.95 4.19
C GLU A 88 -6.50 0.64 3.93
N THR A 89 -7.00 1.17 2.82
CA THR A 89 -8.33 0.82 2.32
C THR A 89 -8.35 -0.67 1.98
N GLU A 90 -9.48 -1.35 2.16
CA GLU A 90 -9.59 -2.80 1.88
C GLU A 90 -9.12 -3.18 0.47
N ALA A 91 -9.35 -2.30 -0.52
CA ALA A 91 -8.85 -2.45 -1.88
C ALA A 91 -7.31 -2.43 -1.97
N GLN A 92 -6.65 -1.53 -1.23
CA GLN A 92 -5.19 -1.44 -1.14
C GLN A 92 -4.61 -2.68 -0.44
N MET A 93 -5.24 -3.13 0.66
CA MET A 93 -4.87 -4.37 1.35
C MET A 93 -4.99 -5.60 0.45
N ARG A 94 -6.12 -5.76 -0.26
CA ARG A 94 -6.33 -6.84 -1.25
C ARG A 94 -5.29 -6.79 -2.37
N GLN A 95 -4.97 -5.60 -2.89
CA GLN A 95 -3.94 -5.43 -3.91
C GLN A 95 -2.54 -5.80 -3.39
N ARG A 96 -2.16 -5.36 -2.19
CA ARG A 96 -0.87 -5.70 -1.57
C ARG A 96 -0.71 -7.21 -1.36
N ILE A 97 -1.70 -7.84 -0.72
CA ILE A 97 -1.73 -9.30 -0.49
C ILE A 97 -1.65 -10.04 -1.82
N ARG A 98 -2.40 -9.61 -2.83
CA ARG A 98 -2.36 -10.23 -4.16
C ARG A 98 -0.99 -10.11 -4.81
N LEU A 99 -0.35 -8.93 -4.80
CA LEU A 99 0.99 -8.73 -5.37
C LEU A 99 2.05 -9.59 -4.67
N GLU A 100 2.05 -9.58 -3.32
CA GLU A 100 2.93 -10.39 -2.47
C GLU A 100 2.80 -11.89 -2.77
N GLN A 101 1.57 -12.38 -2.86
CA GLN A 101 1.26 -13.80 -3.05
C GLN A 101 1.36 -14.27 -4.52
N THR A 102 1.21 -13.38 -5.50
CA THR A 102 1.47 -13.66 -6.92
C THR A 102 2.96 -13.60 -7.29
N ARG A 103 3.82 -13.03 -6.44
CA ARG A 103 5.26 -12.93 -6.68
C ARG A 103 5.84 -14.28 -7.07
N LEU A 104 6.56 -14.31 -8.19
CA LEU A 104 7.18 -15.54 -8.71
C LEU A 104 8.44 -15.87 -7.93
N ILE A 105 8.59 -17.15 -7.55
CA ILE A 105 9.83 -17.74 -7.05
C ILE A 105 10.27 -18.84 -8.02
N ARG A 106 11.57 -18.92 -8.28
CA ARG A 106 12.21 -19.97 -9.08
C ARG A 106 12.53 -21.16 -8.19
N VAL A 107 12.01 -22.34 -8.52
CA VAL A 107 12.14 -23.54 -7.71
C VAL A 107 12.41 -24.80 -8.54
N ARG A 108 13.11 -25.76 -7.94
CA ARG A 108 13.13 -27.17 -8.36
C ARG A 108 12.21 -27.97 -7.45
N ILE A 109 11.42 -28.90 -8.00
CA ILE A 109 10.43 -29.68 -7.24
C ILE A 109 10.54 -31.16 -7.56
N GLN A 110 10.75 -31.96 -6.52
CA GLN A 110 10.79 -33.42 -6.57
C GLN A 110 9.65 -33.98 -5.71
N ASN A 111 8.88 -34.92 -6.27
CA ASN A 111 7.74 -35.55 -5.58
C ASN A 111 8.22 -36.75 -4.74
N LEU A 112 7.82 -36.79 -3.47
CA LEU A 112 8.23 -37.80 -2.49
C LEU A 112 7.14 -38.84 -2.17
N ASP A 113 5.89 -38.65 -2.62
CA ASP A 113 4.84 -39.67 -2.46
C ASP A 113 4.97 -40.75 -3.54
N PRO A 114 5.28 -42.02 -3.19
CA PRO A 114 5.41 -43.10 -4.16
C PRO A 114 4.14 -43.32 -5.00
N LYS A 115 2.96 -42.95 -4.50
CA LYS A 115 1.68 -43.09 -5.22
C LYS A 115 1.52 -42.14 -6.40
N LYS A 116 2.35 -41.08 -6.46
CA LYS A 116 2.29 -40.01 -7.46
C LYS A 116 3.59 -39.88 -8.26
N LYS A 117 4.53 -40.83 -8.10
CA LYS A 117 5.86 -40.78 -8.71
C LYS A 117 5.81 -40.65 -10.24
N ASP A 118 4.86 -41.31 -10.88
CA ASP A 118 4.74 -41.39 -12.33
C ASP A 118 3.93 -40.22 -12.94
N LEU A 119 3.52 -39.24 -12.13
CA LEU A 119 2.81 -38.04 -12.59
C LEU A 119 3.82 -36.94 -12.97
N PRO A 120 3.74 -36.36 -14.19
CA PRO A 120 4.66 -35.29 -14.62
C PRO A 120 4.40 -33.94 -13.92
N GLY A 121 3.29 -33.81 -13.19
CA GLY A 121 2.91 -32.60 -12.46
C GLY A 121 1.49 -32.66 -11.90
N GLU A 122 1.08 -31.62 -11.18
CA GLU A 122 -0.27 -31.46 -10.63
C GLU A 122 -0.81 -30.04 -10.89
N ILE A 123 -2.10 -29.88 -11.19
CA ILE A 123 -2.74 -28.55 -11.31
C ILE A 123 -3.11 -28.06 -9.91
N ILE A 124 -2.25 -27.23 -9.33
CA ILE A 124 -2.49 -26.63 -8.02
C ILE A 124 -3.48 -25.47 -8.16
N THR A 125 -4.46 -25.43 -7.27
CA THR A 125 -5.45 -24.35 -7.13
C THR A 125 -5.43 -23.88 -5.68
N VAL A 126 -5.11 -22.60 -5.46
CA VAL A 126 -5.17 -21.95 -4.14
C VAL A 126 -6.17 -20.79 -4.23
N ALA A 127 -7.12 -20.73 -3.31
CA ALA A 127 -8.17 -19.71 -3.28
C ALA A 127 -8.25 -19.07 -1.89
N ASN A 128 -8.33 -17.74 -1.86
CA ASN A 128 -8.52 -16.93 -0.65
C ASN A 128 -9.30 -15.67 -1.04
N GLU A 129 -10.23 -15.20 -0.22
CA GLU A 129 -11.06 -14.03 -0.50
C GLU A 129 -10.23 -12.79 -0.89
N TYR A 130 -9.15 -12.52 -0.15
CA TYR A 130 -8.32 -11.33 -0.35
C TYR A 130 -7.42 -11.38 -1.60
N MET A 131 -7.14 -12.59 -2.09
CA MET A 131 -6.24 -12.83 -3.23
C MET A 131 -6.99 -13.16 -4.53
N GLY A 132 -8.18 -13.74 -4.41
CA GLY A 132 -8.87 -14.49 -5.45
C GLY A 132 -8.36 -15.94 -5.57
N THR A 133 -8.72 -16.58 -6.68
CA THR A 133 -8.33 -17.96 -7.01
C THR A 133 -7.16 -17.95 -7.98
N ILE A 134 -6.03 -18.55 -7.59
CA ILE A 134 -4.84 -18.73 -8.42
C ILE A 134 -4.71 -20.21 -8.78
N ARG A 135 -4.51 -20.51 -10.07
CA ARG A 135 -4.40 -21.87 -10.61
C ARG A 135 -3.16 -21.97 -11.49
N LYS A 136 -2.32 -22.97 -11.27
CA LYS A 136 -1.16 -23.23 -12.13
C LYS A 136 -0.83 -24.72 -12.19
N PHE A 137 -0.49 -25.22 -13.37
CA PHE A 137 0.15 -26.53 -13.51
C PHE A 137 1.58 -26.46 -12.97
N VAL A 138 1.90 -27.32 -12.01
CA VAL A 138 3.23 -27.43 -11.42
C VAL A 138 3.85 -28.75 -11.89
N PRO A 139 4.85 -28.72 -12.78
CA PRO A 139 5.59 -29.93 -13.14
C PRO A 139 6.47 -30.41 -12.00
N PHE A 140 6.86 -31.69 -12.05
CA PHE A 140 7.79 -32.33 -11.11
C PHE A 140 8.99 -32.93 -11.85
N GLY A 141 10.08 -33.18 -11.14
CA GLY A 141 11.24 -33.87 -11.69
C GLY A 141 12.06 -33.00 -12.65
N GLU A 142 12.64 -33.63 -13.67
CA GLU A 142 13.56 -33.06 -14.67
C GLU A 142 13.03 -31.76 -15.31
N ALA A 143 11.72 -31.67 -15.52
CA ALA A 143 11.03 -30.48 -16.04
C ALA A 143 11.16 -29.23 -15.14
N THR A 144 11.69 -29.38 -13.91
CA THR A 144 11.99 -28.28 -12.99
C THR A 144 13.48 -28.05 -12.76
N ASP A 145 14.39 -28.83 -13.36
CA ASP A 145 15.81 -28.79 -12.99
C ASP A 145 16.54 -27.51 -13.41
N ASN A 146 16.10 -26.87 -14.48
CA ASN A 146 16.54 -25.52 -14.90
C ASN A 146 15.88 -24.39 -14.08
N GLY A 147 14.99 -24.73 -13.15
CA GLY A 147 14.25 -23.84 -12.26
C GLY A 147 12.93 -23.34 -12.87
N TYR A 148 11.81 -23.82 -12.33
CA TYR A 148 10.47 -23.45 -12.74
C TYR A 148 9.90 -22.31 -11.88
N HIS A 149 9.18 -21.35 -12.47
CA HIS A 149 8.69 -20.17 -11.78
C HIS A 149 7.24 -20.34 -11.29
N ILE A 150 6.98 -20.15 -9.99
CA ILE A 150 5.68 -20.41 -9.33
C ILE A 150 5.27 -19.24 -8.43
N PRO A 151 3.98 -18.85 -8.37
CA PRO A 151 3.46 -17.89 -7.38
C PRO A 151 3.73 -18.32 -5.93
N TYR A 152 4.07 -17.37 -5.07
CA TYR A 152 4.41 -17.61 -3.67
C TYR A 152 3.36 -18.42 -2.89
N CYS A 153 2.06 -18.15 -3.09
CA CYS A 153 0.98 -18.89 -2.43
C CYS A 153 0.96 -20.40 -2.77
N ILE A 154 1.33 -20.77 -4.00
CA ILE A 154 1.43 -22.17 -4.44
C ILE A 154 2.70 -22.81 -3.87
N TYR A 155 3.80 -22.06 -3.78
CA TYR A 155 5.01 -22.52 -3.09
C TYR A 155 4.75 -22.81 -1.60
N GLU A 156 4.08 -21.91 -0.86
CA GLU A 156 3.72 -22.14 0.55
C GLU A 156 2.80 -23.36 0.72
N PHE A 157 1.82 -23.53 -0.17
CA PHE A 157 0.91 -24.67 -0.17
C PHE A 157 1.66 -26.00 -0.39
N LEU A 158 2.58 -26.05 -1.36
CA LEU A 158 3.40 -27.24 -1.63
C LEU A 158 4.39 -27.53 -0.49
N LYS A 159 5.02 -26.51 0.09
CA LYS A 159 5.95 -26.61 1.24
C LYS A 159 5.29 -27.21 2.49
N ASN A 160 4.00 -26.92 2.67
CA ASN A 160 3.20 -27.38 3.80
C ASN A 160 2.51 -28.75 3.56
N ARG A 161 2.39 -29.21 2.32
CA ARG A 161 1.76 -30.49 1.98
C ARG A 161 2.55 -31.70 2.49
N LYS A 162 1.81 -32.68 3.02
CA LYS A 162 2.34 -33.90 3.62
C LYS A 162 1.50 -35.10 3.21
N PHE A 163 2.16 -36.24 3.01
CA PHE A 163 1.51 -37.53 2.82
C PHE A 163 1.69 -38.42 4.06
N LEU A 164 0.77 -39.35 4.25
CA LEU A 164 0.87 -40.37 5.30
C LEU A 164 1.75 -41.51 4.79
N ASN A 165 3.00 -41.55 5.25
CA ASN A 165 3.93 -42.64 4.98
C ASN A 165 3.59 -43.81 5.92
N ILE A 166 3.05 -44.89 5.36
CA ILE A 166 2.69 -46.11 6.09
C ILE A 166 3.74 -47.18 5.77
N ARG A 167 4.43 -47.68 6.80
CA ARG A 167 5.39 -48.78 6.69
C ARG A 167 4.84 -50.00 7.41
N VAL A 168 4.77 -51.12 6.70
CA VAL A 168 4.39 -52.42 7.26
C VAL A 168 5.65 -53.26 7.40
N SER A 169 5.95 -53.72 8.62
CA SER A 169 7.08 -54.62 8.85
C SER A 169 6.70 -56.08 8.56
N ASN A 170 7.55 -56.83 7.86
CA ASN A 170 7.32 -58.24 7.49
C ASN A 170 7.13 -59.21 8.67
N LYS A 171 7.27 -58.74 9.93
CA LYS A 171 6.89 -59.49 11.15
C LYS A 171 5.43 -59.23 11.61
N GLY A 172 4.61 -58.60 10.76
CA GLY A 172 3.13 -58.63 10.81
C GLY A 172 2.44 -57.92 12.00
N LYS A 173 3.20 -57.39 12.96
CA LYS A 173 2.66 -56.86 14.24
C LYS A 173 2.95 -55.37 14.49
N LYS A 174 3.56 -54.67 13.53
CA LYS A 174 3.78 -53.21 13.60
C LYS A 174 3.48 -52.56 12.25
N ILE A 175 2.55 -51.60 12.29
CA ILE A 175 2.29 -50.62 11.24
C ILE A 175 2.81 -49.30 11.78
N GLU A 176 3.82 -48.74 11.14
CA GLU A 176 4.38 -47.44 11.50
C GLU A 176 3.82 -46.39 10.55
N GLN A 177 3.33 -45.27 11.09
CA GLN A 177 2.69 -44.20 10.34
C GLN A 177 3.35 -42.86 10.68
N ALA A 178 3.77 -42.10 9.66
CA ALA A 178 4.39 -40.80 9.84
C ALA A 178 3.92 -39.81 8.76
N TRP A 179 3.66 -38.56 9.14
CA TRP A 179 3.37 -37.47 8.21
C TRP A 179 4.67 -36.86 7.68
N VAL A 180 5.00 -37.19 6.43
CA VAL A 180 6.23 -36.75 5.74
C VAL A 180 5.85 -35.72 4.68
N ARG A 181 6.73 -34.74 4.37
CA ARG A 181 6.49 -33.76 3.29
C ARG A 181 6.24 -34.49 1.96
N GLU A 182 5.25 -34.02 1.20
CA GLU A 182 4.91 -34.58 -0.11
C GLU A 182 5.93 -34.17 -1.19
N PHE A 183 6.56 -33.01 -1.03
CA PHE A 183 7.53 -32.47 -1.98
C PHE A 183 8.85 -32.13 -1.29
N ALA A 184 9.96 -32.42 -1.97
CA ALA A 184 11.22 -31.71 -1.78
C ALA A 184 11.23 -30.51 -2.73
N ILE A 185 11.50 -29.32 -2.19
CA ILE A 185 11.48 -28.06 -2.93
C ILE A 185 12.81 -27.36 -2.63
N GLU A 186 13.56 -27.03 -3.68
CA GLU A 186 14.77 -26.21 -3.60
C GLU A 186 14.46 -24.83 -4.17
N GLU A 187 14.71 -23.79 -3.38
CA GLU A 187 14.62 -22.40 -3.84
C GLU A 187 15.90 -22.04 -4.59
N LEU A 188 15.77 -21.65 -5.85
CA LEU A 188 16.88 -21.22 -6.69
C LEU A 188 16.95 -19.69 -6.71
N PRO A 189 18.15 -19.10 -6.85
CA PRO A 189 18.27 -17.67 -7.02
C PRO A 189 17.52 -17.19 -8.27
N PRO A 190 16.98 -15.96 -8.26
CA PRO A 190 16.42 -15.34 -9.46
C PRO A 190 17.50 -15.26 -10.55
N LEU A 191 17.06 -15.16 -11.80
CA LEU A 191 17.95 -15.01 -12.95
C LEU A 191 18.73 -13.69 -12.84
N THR A 192 20.04 -13.73 -13.11
CA THR A 192 20.85 -12.51 -13.20
C THR A 192 20.58 -11.80 -14.53
N GLN A 193 20.99 -10.53 -14.67
CA GLN A 193 20.83 -9.81 -15.93
C GLN A 193 21.51 -10.55 -17.09
N GLU A 194 22.73 -11.05 -16.88
CA GLU A 194 23.42 -11.84 -17.90
C GLU A 194 22.65 -13.09 -18.33
N ASP A 195 21.92 -13.73 -17.40
CA ASP A 195 21.15 -14.93 -17.71
C ASP A 195 19.85 -14.59 -18.46
N LEU A 196 19.27 -13.43 -18.19
CA LEU A 196 18.17 -12.87 -18.99
C LEU A 196 18.65 -12.52 -20.41
N ASP A 197 19.84 -11.92 -20.55
CA ASP A 197 20.43 -11.57 -21.85
C ASP A 197 20.75 -12.85 -22.66
N LYS A 198 21.32 -13.88 -22.02
CA LYS A 198 21.55 -15.22 -22.62
C LYS A 198 20.23 -15.86 -23.06
N LEU A 199 19.17 -15.76 -22.26
CA LEU A 199 17.83 -16.28 -22.60
C LEU A 199 17.17 -15.52 -23.76
N ALA A 200 17.29 -14.19 -23.80
CA ALA A 200 16.78 -13.37 -24.90
C ALA A 200 17.49 -13.68 -26.23
N ALA A 201 18.82 -13.85 -26.20
CA ALA A 201 19.60 -14.30 -27.35
C ALA A 201 19.16 -15.69 -27.83
N ALA A 202 18.92 -16.64 -26.92
CA ALA A 202 18.43 -17.97 -27.25
C ALA A 202 16.99 -17.96 -27.83
N GLN A 203 16.10 -17.13 -27.29
CA GLN A 203 14.73 -16.98 -27.79
C GLN A 203 14.68 -16.37 -29.19
N THR A 204 15.54 -15.37 -29.45
CA THR A 204 15.74 -14.77 -30.78
C THR A 204 16.29 -15.80 -31.77
N ALA A 205 17.35 -16.53 -31.39
CA ALA A 205 17.95 -17.56 -32.23
C ALA A 205 17.00 -18.74 -32.51
N SER A 206 16.07 -19.03 -31.59
CA SER A 206 15.02 -20.04 -31.76
C SER A 206 13.80 -19.56 -32.57
N GLY A 207 13.75 -18.29 -32.99
CA GLY A 207 12.58 -17.72 -33.66
C GLY A 207 11.31 -17.69 -32.80
N SER A 208 11.43 -17.76 -31.47
CA SER A 208 10.28 -17.76 -30.55
C SER A 208 9.70 -16.36 -30.32
N LEU A 209 10.40 -15.32 -30.75
CA LEU A 209 10.02 -13.92 -30.67
C LEU A 209 9.72 -13.40 -32.09
N ASN A 210 8.65 -13.92 -32.69
CA ASN A 210 8.05 -13.25 -33.85
C ASN A 210 7.47 -11.91 -33.39
N ASN A 211 7.83 -10.85 -34.11
CA ASN A 211 7.51 -9.47 -33.75
C ASN A 211 6.37 -8.96 -34.63
N ASP A 212 5.18 -9.53 -34.41
CA ASP A 212 3.88 -9.12 -34.98
C ASP A 212 3.20 -8.02 -34.12
#